data_AF-A0A0F9J5Q3-F1
#
_entry.id   AF-A0A0F9J5Q3-F1
#
_cell.length_a   1.000
_cell.length_b   1.000
_cell.length_c   1.000
_cell.angle_alpha   90.00
_cell.angle_beta   90.00
_cell.angle_gamma   90.00
#
_symmetry.space_group_name_H-M   'P 1'
#
loop_
_entity.id
_entity.type
_entity.pdbx_description
1 polymer ?
#
loop_
_entity_poly.entity_id
_entity_poly.type
_entity_poly.pdbx_seq_one_letter_code
_entity_poly.pdbx_strand_id
1 'polypeptide(L)'
;MEWRQERPVWCPHQDCLFQRRVQDALCGGHLLEPIPHDGDMNDHRICLHSEGRVDDFQVNNTDLGWLRWVLDALDGQSTSWLSRRGGE
;
A
#
# COMPACT_ATOMS: atom_id res chain seq x y z
N MET A 1 13.16 3.43 -19.84
CA MET A 1 12.00 2.58 -19.51
C MET A 1 10.99 3.47 -18.81
N GLU A 2 9.78 3.54 -19.34
CA GLU A 2 8.68 4.27 -18.69
C GLU A 2 8.22 3.48 -17.46
N TRP A 3 8.23 4.11 -16.29
CA TRP A 3 7.82 3.45 -15.05
C TRP A 3 6.29 3.36 -15.04
N ARG A 4 5.76 2.15 -15.23
CA ARG A 4 4.31 1.89 -15.25
C ARG A 4 3.82 1.44 -13.89
N GLN A 5 2.73 2.05 -13.44
CA GLN A 5 1.98 1.66 -12.27
C GLN A 5 1.12 0.44 -12.58
N GLU A 6 1.75 -0.73 -12.56
CA GLU A 6 1.09 -2.02 -12.74
C GLU A 6 1.37 -2.93 -11.53
N ARG A 7 0.44 -3.84 -11.24
CA ARG A 7 0.62 -4.82 -10.16
C ARG A 7 1.89 -5.63 -10.42
N PRO A 8 2.86 -5.68 -9.48
CA PRO A 8 4.05 -6.49 -9.65
C PRO A 8 3.70 -7.97 -9.81
N VAL A 9 4.42 -8.68 -10.68
CA VAL A 9 4.23 -10.12 -10.92
C VAL A 9 4.45 -10.98 -9.66
N TRP A 10 5.23 -10.47 -8.71
CA TRP A 10 5.47 -11.14 -7.43
C TRP A 10 4.32 -10.96 -6.44
N CYS A 11 3.40 -10.00 -6.62
CA CYS A 11 2.30 -9.78 -5.69
C CYS A 11 1.23 -10.87 -5.87
N PRO A 12 1.00 -11.74 -4.87
CA PRO A 12 0.10 -12.89 -5.04
C PRO A 12 -1.39 -12.50 -4.94
N HIS A 13 -1.69 -11.29 -4.46
CA HIS A 13 -3.04 -10.85 -4.12
C HIS A 13 -3.77 -10.26 -5.33
N GLN A 14 -4.63 -11.07 -5.93
CA GLN A 14 -5.53 -10.64 -6.99
C GLN A 14 -6.86 -10.09 -6.47
N ASP A 15 -7.16 -10.36 -5.21
CA ASP A 15 -8.32 -9.94 -4.43
C ASP A 15 -8.22 -8.48 -3.93
N CYS A 16 -7.17 -7.75 -4.34
CA CYS A 16 -6.98 -6.34 -3.99
C CYS A 16 -7.07 -5.46 -5.24
N LEU A 17 -7.76 -4.32 -5.17
CA LEU A 17 -7.75 -3.30 -6.21
C LEU A 17 -6.37 -2.62 -6.21
N PHE A 18 -5.48 -3.05 -7.10
CA PHE A 18 -4.13 -2.50 -7.20
C PHE A 18 -4.18 -1.01 -7.56
N GLN A 19 -3.39 -0.23 -6.84
CA GLN A 19 -3.35 1.22 -7.05
C GLN A 19 -1.94 1.73 -7.24
N ARG A 20 -0.98 1.31 -6.40
CA ARG A 20 0.39 1.81 -6.50
C ARG A 20 1.43 0.72 -6.29
N ARG A 21 2.49 0.83 -7.07
CA ARG A 21 3.76 0.17 -6.81
C ARG A 21 4.75 1.25 -6.42
N VAL A 22 5.45 1.06 -5.31
CA VAL A 22 6.55 1.94 -4.92
C VAL A 22 7.84 1.14 -4.90
N GLN A 23 8.81 1.59 -5.70
CA GLN A 23 10.04 0.83 -5.96
C GLN A 23 9.73 -0.57 -6.51
N ASP A 24 10.76 -1.41 -6.69
CA ASP A 24 10.57 -2.79 -7.17
C ASP A 24 10.07 -3.74 -6.06
N ALA A 25 10.06 -3.26 -4.80
CA ALA A 25 9.86 -4.08 -3.61
C ALA A 25 8.52 -3.84 -2.89
N LEU A 26 7.73 -2.81 -3.21
CA LEU A 26 6.51 -2.50 -2.45
C LEU A 26 5.31 -2.24 -3.36
N CYS A 27 4.13 -2.72 -2.98
CA CYS A 27 2.88 -2.34 -3.61
C CYS A 27 1.74 -2.20 -2.60
N GLY A 28 0.67 -1.53 -3.01
CA GLY A 28 -0.52 -1.34 -2.19
C GLY A 28 -1.80 -1.17 -3.01
N GLY A 29 -2.93 -1.40 -2.34
CA GLY A 29 -4.27 -1.25 -2.90
C GLY A 29 -5.36 -1.47 -1.86
N HIS A 30 -6.62 -1.33 -2.28
CA HIS A 30 -7.76 -1.59 -1.42
C HIS A 30 -8.16 -3.06 -1.42
N LEU A 31 -8.67 -3.53 -0.30
CA LEU A 31 -9.41 -4.77 -0.23
C LEU A 31 -10.77 -4.59 -0.93
N LEU A 32 -11.26 -5.65 -1.59
CA LEU A 32 -12.62 -5.62 -2.16
C LEU A 32 -13.70 -5.48 -1.09
N GLU A 33 -13.46 -6.09 0.08
CA GLU A 33 -14.31 -6.01 1.25
C GLU A 33 -13.45 -5.72 2.48
N PRO A 34 -13.77 -4.71 3.31
CA PRO A 34 -13.03 -4.44 4.53
C PRO A 34 -13.12 -5.60 5.54
N ILE A 35 -12.03 -5.86 6.25
CA ILE A 35 -11.89 -6.97 7.21
C ILE A 35 -11.77 -6.41 8.63
N PRO A 36 -12.61 -6.84 9.60
CA PRO A 36 -12.49 -6.40 10.98
C PRO A 36 -11.17 -6.84 11.63
N HIS A 37 -10.46 -5.90 12.28
CA HIS A 37 -9.24 -6.17 13.04
C HIS A 37 -9.09 -5.15 14.18
N ASP A 38 -8.80 -5.62 15.40
CA ASP A 38 -8.52 -4.79 16.59
C ASP A 38 -9.52 -3.66 16.88
N GLY A 39 -10.80 -3.88 16.55
CA GLY A 39 -11.88 -2.92 16.79
C GLY A 39 -12.07 -1.88 15.69
N ASP A 40 -11.34 -1.99 14.58
CA ASP A 40 -11.52 -1.18 13.36
C ASP A 40 -11.64 -2.09 12.11
N MET A 41 -11.82 -1.48 10.94
CA MET A 41 -11.92 -2.16 9.66
C MET A 41 -10.66 -1.91 8.83
N ASN A 42 -9.90 -2.97 8.54
CA ASN A 42 -8.83 -2.92 7.57
C ASN A 42 -9.43 -2.88 6.17
N ASP A 43 -9.09 -1.85 5.41
CA ASP A 43 -9.60 -1.57 4.07
C ASP A 43 -8.49 -1.53 3.00
N HIS A 44 -7.23 -1.62 3.42
CA HIS A 44 -6.06 -1.64 2.55
C HIS A 44 -5.21 -2.89 2.74
N ARG A 45 -4.44 -3.23 1.70
CA ARG A 45 -3.33 -4.17 1.79
C ARG A 45 -2.05 -3.53 1.28
N ILE A 46 -0.96 -3.73 2.02
CA ILE A 46 0.40 -3.41 1.60
C ILE A 46 1.19 -4.71 1.49
N CYS A 47 1.90 -4.90 0.37
CA CYS A 47 2.78 -6.04 0.17
C CYS A 47 4.23 -5.57 0.04
N LEU A 48 5.13 -6.26 0.74
CA LEU A 48 6.57 -6.04 0.71
C LEU A 48 7.26 -7.29 0.18
N HIS A 49 8.00 -7.15 -0.91
CA HIS A 49 8.84 -8.19 -1.48
C HIS A 49 10.29 -8.03 -1.03
N SER A 50 10.81 -9.04 -0.34
CA SER A 50 12.19 -9.09 0.15
C SER A 50 12.73 -10.52 0.03
N GLU A 51 13.92 -10.66 -0.55
CA GLU A 51 14.66 -11.94 -0.63
C GLU A 51 13.84 -13.15 -1.14
N GLY A 52 12.96 -12.92 -2.13
CA GLY A 52 12.12 -13.97 -2.71
C GLY A 52 10.89 -14.35 -1.87
N ARG A 53 10.61 -13.60 -0.80
CA ARG A 53 9.40 -13.71 0.01
C ARG A 53 8.55 -12.44 -0.14
N VAL A 54 7.23 -12.63 -0.06
CA VAL A 54 6.28 -11.52 0.03
C VAL A 54 5.63 -11.58 1.40
N ASP A 55 5.78 -10.50 2.17
CA ASP A 55 5.01 -10.26 3.38
C ASP A 55 3.87 -9.31 3.04
N ASP A 56 2.69 -9.56 3.59
CA ASP A 56 1.51 -8.74 3.37
C ASP A 56 0.89 -8.27 4.69
N PHE A 57 0.39 -7.04 4.67
CA PHE A 57 -0.20 -6.37 5.82
C PHE A 57 -1.56 -5.81 5.42
N GLN A 58 -2.60 -6.24 6.12
CA GLN A 58 -3.91 -5.60 6.03
C GLN A 58 -3.97 -4.50 7.08
N VAL A 59 -4.33 -3.31 6.64
CA VAL A 59 -4.27 -2.10 7.47
C VAL A 59 -5.45 -1.19 7.19
N ASN A 60 -5.70 -0.33 8.15
CA ASN A 60 -6.62 0.79 8.07
C ASN A 60 -5.86 2.12 8.14
N ASN A 61 -6.62 3.21 8.19
CA ASN A 61 -6.08 4.56 8.13
C ASN A 61 -5.24 4.97 9.36
N THR A 62 -5.41 4.29 10.49
CA THR A 62 -4.77 4.60 11.77
C THR A 62 -3.50 3.80 12.05
N ASP A 63 -3.28 2.68 11.35
CA ASP A 63 -2.25 1.69 11.74
C ASP A 63 -0.80 2.11 11.46
N LEU A 64 -0.55 2.96 10.46
CA LEU A 64 0.80 3.04 9.89
C LEU A 64 1.29 4.44 9.60
N GLY A 65 1.71 5.20 10.62
CA GLY A 65 2.37 6.50 10.42
C GLY A 65 3.60 6.46 9.49
N TRP A 66 4.35 5.35 9.47
CA TRP A 66 5.52 5.17 8.58
C TRP A 66 5.12 4.79 7.16
N LEU A 67 4.08 3.99 6.94
CA LEU A 67 3.65 3.58 5.59
C LEU A 67 2.49 4.43 5.05
N ARG A 68 2.01 5.40 5.85
CA ARG A 68 0.93 6.32 5.47
C ARG A 68 1.26 7.08 4.21
N TRP A 69 2.52 7.35 3.91
CA TRP A 69 2.88 8.00 2.65
C TRP A 69 2.61 7.13 1.42
N VAL A 70 2.61 5.79 1.55
CA VAL A 70 2.17 4.88 0.49
C VAL A 70 0.68 5.05 0.28
N LEU A 71 -0.11 5.04 1.37
CA LEU A 71 -1.58 5.21 1.34
C LEU A 71 -2.02 6.60 0.89
N ASP A 72 -1.37 7.66 1.36
CA ASP A 72 -1.57 9.02 0.88
C ASP A 72 -1.36 9.12 -0.62
N ALA A 73 -0.33 8.46 -1.10
CA ALA A 73 -0.06 8.31 -2.52
C ALA A 73 -1.10 7.44 -3.27
N LEU A 74 -1.85 6.57 -2.57
CA LEU A 74 -3.01 5.85 -3.10
C LEU A 74 -4.24 6.77 -3.20
N ASP A 75 -4.49 7.56 -2.16
CA ASP A 75 -5.70 8.38 -2.00
C ASP A 75 -5.58 9.80 -2.58
N GLY A 76 -4.40 10.18 -3.10
CA GLY A 76 -4.11 11.56 -3.52
C GLY A 76 -4.05 12.54 -2.34
N GLN A 77 -3.72 12.04 -1.15
CA GLN A 77 -3.64 12.81 0.08
C GLN A 77 -2.19 13.10 0.47
N SER A 78 -2.00 13.91 1.51
CA SER A 78 -0.68 14.25 2.07
C SER A 78 -0.74 14.34 3.60
N THR A 79 -1.35 13.34 4.23
CA THR A 79 -1.59 13.32 5.67
C THR A 79 -0.33 12.97 6.48
N SER A 80 0.57 12.14 5.95
CA SER A 80 1.84 11.75 6.56
C SER A 80 2.91 12.84 6.42
N TRP A 81 3.83 12.88 7.40
CA TRP A 81 4.97 13.82 7.37
C TRP A 81 5.96 13.53 6.23
N LEU A 82 6.03 12.29 5.75
CA LEU A 82 6.83 11.89 4.59
C LEU A 82 6.19 12.35 3.27
N SER A 83 4.86 12.31 3.17
CA SER A 83 4.10 12.79 2.00
C SER A 83 4.25 14.29 1.80
N ARG A 84 4.37 15.05 2.89
CA ARG A 84 4.53 16.51 2.86
C ARG A 84 5.93 16.97 2.43
N ARG A 85 6.95 16.11 2.49
CA ARG A 85 8.33 16.44 2.11
C ARG A 85 8.68 16.16 0.64
N GLY A 86 7.76 15.58 -0.13
CA GLY A 86 7.97 15.27 -1.56
C GLY A 86 7.46 16.34 -2.53
N GLY A 87 7.18 17.55 -2.04
CA GLY A 87 6.70 18.68 -2.83
C GLY A 87 7.69 19.86 -2.81
N GLU A 88 8.90 19.63 -3.28
CA GLU A 88 9.82 20.65 -3.81
C GLU A 88 10.46 20.12 -5.11
#